data_AF-A0A836BID4-F1
#
_entry.id   AF-A0A836BID4-F1
#
_cell.length_a   1.000
_cell.length_b   1.000
_cell.length_c   1.000
_cell.angle_alpha   90.00
_cell.angle_beta   90.00
_cell.angle_gamma   90.00
#
_symmetry.space_group_name_H-M   'P 1'
#
loop_
_entity.id
_entity.type
_entity.pdbx_description
1 polymer ?
#
loop_
_entity_poly.entity_id
_entity_poly.type
_entity_poly.pdbx_seq_one_letter_code
_entity_poly.pdbx_strand_id
1 'polypeptide(L)'
;MTENFDEEGLLKDIQVSELAVKITKLTFKWNGYSAPVKEAHGLMDNVRKLSLEISEYEHRMGSKLGEYQRNIIYNSMEDLGKLIPYLKNKIKHYESLENIVD
;
A
#
# COMPACT_ATOMS: atom_id res chain seq x y z
N MET A 1 -19.22 -2.62 -29.74
CA MET A 1 -18.77 -3.27 -28.49
C MET A 1 -18.69 -2.17 -27.45
N THR A 2 -19.54 -2.20 -26.45
CA THR A 2 -19.35 -1.38 -25.25
C THR A 2 -18.18 -1.98 -24.49
N GLU A 3 -17.07 -1.26 -24.37
CA GLU A 3 -16.06 -1.60 -23.36
C GLU A 3 -16.77 -1.56 -22.01
N ASN A 4 -16.88 -2.73 -21.37
CA ASN A 4 -17.31 -2.76 -19.98
C ASN A 4 -16.21 -2.06 -19.19
N PHE A 5 -16.51 -0.87 -18.69
CA PHE A 5 -15.61 -0.10 -17.86
C PHE A 5 -15.28 -0.90 -16.60
N ASP A 6 -14.00 -1.14 -16.37
CA ASP A 6 -13.50 -1.91 -15.24
C ASP A 6 -13.39 -1.03 -13.98
N GLU A 7 -14.56 -0.75 -13.38
CA GLU A 7 -14.67 0.10 -12.20
C GLU A 7 -13.94 -0.48 -10.99
N GLU A 8 -13.94 -1.82 -10.83
CA GLU A 8 -13.23 -2.48 -9.74
C GLU A 8 -11.72 -2.29 -9.88
N GLY A 9 -11.17 -2.48 -11.09
CA GLY A 9 -9.75 -2.25 -11.38
C GLY A 9 -9.30 -0.82 -11.09
N LEU A 10 -10.10 0.17 -11.50
CA LEU A 10 -9.83 1.58 -11.19
C LEU A 10 -9.86 1.84 -9.68
N LEU A 11 -10.84 1.28 -8.96
CA LEU A 11 -10.92 1.44 -7.52
C LEU A 11 -9.69 0.86 -6.82
N LYS A 12 -9.19 -0.30 -7.26
CA LYS A 12 -7.97 -0.89 -6.72
C LYS A 12 -6.74 0.00 -6.94
N ASP A 13 -6.58 0.57 -8.12
CA ASP A 13 -5.49 1.51 -8.42
C ASP A 13 -5.53 2.76 -7.50
N ILE A 14 -6.72 3.34 -7.31
CA ILE A 14 -6.92 4.46 -6.39
C ILE A 14 -6.56 4.07 -4.95
N GLN A 15 -7.00 2.90 -4.49
CA GLN A 15 -6.70 2.41 -3.14
C GLN A 15 -5.19 2.22 -2.91
N VAL A 16 -4.46 1.74 -3.92
CA VAL A 16 -3.00 1.60 -3.87
C VAL A 16 -2.34 2.97 -3.75
N SER A 17 -2.75 3.91 -4.59
CA SER A 17 -2.24 5.29 -4.60
C SER A 17 -2.50 6.01 -3.27
N GLU A 18 -3.71 5.90 -2.70
CA GLU A 18 -4.04 6.48 -1.40
C GLU A 18 -3.18 5.91 -0.28
N LEU A 19 -2.94 4.60 -0.30
CA LEU A 19 -2.15 3.94 0.72
C LEU A 19 -0.67 4.36 0.64
N ALA A 20 -0.13 4.50 -0.57
CA ALA A 20 1.20 5.05 -0.80
C ALA A 20 1.34 6.48 -0.23
N VAL A 21 0.34 7.33 -0.46
CA VAL A 21 0.28 8.69 0.09
C VAL A 21 0.23 8.67 1.62
N LYS A 22 -0.57 7.78 2.23
CA LYS A 22 -0.67 7.66 3.70
C LYS A 22 0.67 7.24 4.31
N ILE A 23 1.33 6.24 3.74
CA ILE A 23 2.66 5.79 4.19
C ILE A 23 3.68 6.91 4.07
N THR A 24 3.67 7.64 2.94
CA THR A 24 4.57 8.76 2.70
C THR A 24 4.36 9.88 3.73
N LYS A 25 3.10 10.25 4.00
CA LYS A 25 2.76 11.28 5.01
C LYS A 25 3.20 10.88 6.41
N LEU A 26 2.93 9.63 6.83
CA LEU A 26 3.38 9.11 8.12
C LEU A 26 4.91 9.16 8.22
N THR A 27 5.60 8.71 7.16
CA THR A 27 7.07 8.69 7.12
C THR A 27 7.66 10.10 7.27
N PHE A 28 7.10 11.10 6.58
CA PHE A 28 7.58 12.48 6.64
C PHE A 28 7.27 13.17 7.97
N LYS A 29 6.08 12.94 8.53
CA LYS A 29 5.62 13.57 9.76
C LYS A 29 5.76 12.66 10.98
N TRP A 30 6.67 11.69 10.94
CA TRP A 30 6.80 10.62 11.94
C TRP A 30 6.72 11.12 13.39
N ASN A 31 7.55 12.11 13.74
CA ASN A 31 7.61 12.68 15.10
C ASN A 31 6.42 13.57 15.47
N GLY A 32 5.53 13.87 14.51
CA GLY A 32 4.30 14.62 14.73
C GLY A 32 3.08 13.76 15.02
N TYR A 33 3.21 12.42 14.93
CA TYR A 33 2.17 11.48 15.35
C TYR A 33 2.36 11.09 16.81
N SER A 34 1.27 10.85 17.53
CA SER A 34 1.31 10.39 18.93
C SER A 34 1.75 8.94 19.08
N ALA A 35 1.46 8.09 18.10
CA ALA A 35 1.83 6.67 18.10
C ALA A 35 2.26 6.19 16.70
N PRO A 36 3.35 6.74 16.14
CA PRO A 36 3.74 6.51 14.74
C PRO A 36 4.03 5.04 14.42
N VAL A 37 4.57 4.28 15.37
CA VAL A 37 4.83 2.83 15.20
C VAL A 37 3.52 2.05 15.03
N LYS A 38 2.52 2.31 15.88
CA LYS A 38 1.20 1.67 15.80
C LYS A 38 0.51 2.00 14.47
N GLU A 39 0.57 3.25 14.05
CA GLU A 39 0.04 3.68 12.75
C GLU A 39 0.77 2.99 11.58
N ALA A 40 2.10 2.87 11.66
CA ALA A 40 2.89 2.19 10.65
C ALA A 40 2.52 0.72 10.50
N HIS A 41 2.33 -0.01 11.61
CA HIS A 41 1.83 -1.38 11.57
C HIS A 41 0.44 -1.49 10.95
N GLY A 42 -0.48 -0.59 11.31
CA GLY A 42 -1.82 -0.54 10.69
C GLY A 42 -1.76 -0.32 9.18
N LEU A 43 -0.88 0.56 8.71
CA LEU A 43 -0.65 0.76 7.28
C LEU A 43 -0.05 -0.48 6.60
N MET A 44 0.91 -1.18 7.23
CA MET A 44 1.45 -2.43 6.70
C MET A 44 0.39 -3.53 6.57
N ASP A 45 -0.52 -3.64 7.55
CA ASP A 45 -1.64 -4.59 7.46
C ASP A 45 -2.58 -4.23 6.31
N ASN A 46 -2.84 -2.95 6.08
CA ASN A 46 -3.64 -2.50 4.94
C ASN A 46 -2.95 -2.81 3.60
N VAL A 47 -1.62 -2.68 3.51
CA VAL A 47 -0.86 -3.09 2.31
C VAL A 47 -1.06 -4.57 2.03
N ARG A 48 -0.93 -5.41 3.06
CA ARG A 48 -1.14 -6.86 2.94
C ARG A 48 -2.56 -7.20 2.48
N LYS A 49 -3.58 -6.58 3.07
CA LYS A 49 -4.98 -6.80 2.70
C LYS A 49 -5.24 -6.40 1.24
N LEU A 50 -4.82 -5.21 0.84
CA LEU A 50 -5.01 -4.71 -0.52
C LEU A 50 -4.28 -5.58 -1.56
N SER A 51 -3.08 -6.07 -1.23
CA SER A 51 -2.33 -7.00 -2.09
C SER A 51 -3.11 -8.29 -2.37
N LEU A 52 -3.78 -8.84 -1.34
CA LEU A 52 -4.63 -10.02 -1.47
C LEU A 52 -5.87 -9.72 -2.29
N GLU A 53 -6.57 -8.62 -2.01
CA GLU A 53 -7.76 -8.21 -2.77
C GLU A 53 -7.47 -8.00 -4.26
N ILE A 54 -6.30 -7.44 -4.60
CA ILE A 54 -5.84 -7.29 -5.98
C ILE A 54 -5.59 -8.66 -6.62
N SER A 55 -4.91 -9.56 -5.92
CA SER A 55 -4.66 -10.93 -6.42
C SER A 55 -5.96 -11.68 -6.69
N GLU A 56 -6.95 -11.54 -5.80
CA GLU A 56 -8.28 -12.14 -5.97
C GLU A 56 -9.04 -11.52 -7.14
N TYR A 57 -8.97 -10.19 -7.30
CA TYR A 57 -9.56 -9.48 -8.42
C TYR A 57 -8.94 -9.93 -9.76
N GLU A 58 -7.61 -9.98 -9.85
CA GLU A 58 -6.91 -10.47 -11.06
C GLU A 58 -7.31 -11.91 -11.39
N HIS A 59 -7.44 -12.76 -10.37
CA HIS A 59 -7.91 -14.13 -10.54
C HIS A 59 -9.35 -14.21 -11.06
N ARG A 60 -10.27 -13.42 -10.50
CA ARG A 60 -11.68 -13.36 -10.93
C ARG A 60 -11.82 -12.84 -12.36
N MET A 61 -11.05 -11.82 -12.72
CA MET A 61 -11.10 -11.22 -14.05
C MET A 61 -10.45 -12.10 -15.10
N GLY A 62 -9.34 -12.77 -14.77
CA GLY A 62 -8.66 -13.71 -15.65
C GLY A 62 -8.31 -13.08 -17.01
N SER A 63 -8.84 -13.66 -18.09
CA SER A 63 -8.64 -13.17 -19.46
C SER A 63 -9.45 -11.92 -19.81
N LYS A 64 -10.42 -11.51 -18.97
CA LYS A 64 -11.20 -10.28 -19.17
C LYS A 64 -10.43 -9.04 -18.72
N LEU A 65 -9.39 -9.20 -17.90
CA LEU A 65 -8.52 -8.11 -17.49
C LEU A 65 -7.59 -7.75 -18.65
N GLY A 66 -7.79 -6.57 -19.23
CA GLY A 66 -6.92 -6.04 -20.26
C GLY A 66 -5.49 -5.83 -19.76
N GLU A 67 -4.50 -5.98 -20.64
CA GLU A 67 -3.08 -5.82 -20.32
C GLU A 67 -2.77 -4.41 -19.76
N TYR A 68 -3.41 -3.38 -20.32
CA TYR A 68 -3.27 -2.00 -19.83
C TYR A 68 -3.67 -1.86 -18.35
N GLN A 69 -4.84 -2.36 -17.98
CA GLN A 69 -5.35 -2.27 -16.61
C GLN A 69 -4.46 -3.08 -15.64
N ARG A 70 -4.02 -4.27 -16.07
CA ARG A 70 -3.08 -5.10 -15.31
C ARG A 70 -1.77 -4.34 -15.05
N ASN A 71 -1.21 -3.69 -16.07
CA ASN A 71 0.04 -2.95 -15.95
C ASN A 71 -0.09 -1.74 -15.01
N ILE A 72 -1.22 -1.01 -15.04
CA ILE A 72 -1.46 0.09 -14.09
C ILE A 72 -1.41 -0.43 -12.66
N ILE A 73 -2.22 -1.46 -12.35
CA ILE A 73 -2.32 -1.99 -10.99
C ILE A 73 -0.96 -2.53 -10.53
N TYR A 74 -0.24 -3.24 -11.41
CA TYR A 74 1.09 -3.76 -11.12
C TYR A 74 2.09 -2.65 -10.82
N ASN A 75 2.16 -1.60 -11.65
CA ASN A 75 3.07 -0.48 -11.46
C ASN A 75 2.78 0.26 -10.14
N SER A 76 1.50 0.53 -9.86
CA SER A 76 1.08 1.15 -8.60
C SER A 76 1.48 0.29 -7.39
N MET A 77 1.32 -1.03 -7.49
CA MET A 77 1.72 -1.98 -6.46
C MET A 77 3.23 -2.02 -6.26
N GLU A 78 4.01 -1.94 -7.34
CA GLU A 78 5.47 -1.88 -7.28
C GLU A 78 5.92 -0.61 -6.54
N ASP A 79 5.32 0.54 -6.86
CA ASP A 79 5.62 1.81 -6.21
C ASP A 79 5.24 1.82 -4.73
N LEU A 80 4.08 1.24 -4.37
CA LEU A 80 3.73 1.01 -2.97
C LEU A 80 4.73 0.08 -2.27
N GLY A 81 5.16 -0.98 -2.95
CA GLY A 81 6.15 -1.93 -2.44
C GLY A 81 7.49 -1.28 -2.08
N LYS A 82 7.93 -0.29 -2.87
CA LYS A 82 9.15 0.50 -2.59
C LYS A 82 9.09 1.26 -1.27
N LEU A 83 7.90 1.56 -0.74
CA LEU A 83 7.74 2.27 0.53
C LEU A 83 7.88 1.37 1.76
N ILE A 84 7.67 0.05 1.62
CA ILE A 84 7.68 -0.91 2.74
C ILE A 84 9.04 -0.92 3.47
N PRO A 85 10.20 -1.00 2.79
CA PRO A 85 11.50 -1.00 3.48
C PRO A 85 11.75 0.28 4.28
N TYR A 86 11.35 1.45 3.77
CA TYR A 86 11.50 2.72 4.48
C TYR A 86 10.69 2.73 5.77
N LEU A 87 9.45 2.25 5.72
CA LEU A 87 8.58 2.17 6.87
C LEU A 87 9.11 1.18 7.92
N LYS A 88 9.62 0.02 7.49
CA LYS A 88 10.29 -0.96 8.37
C LYS A 88 11.51 -0.36 9.07
N ASN A 89 12.33 0.41 8.36
CA ASN A 89 13.51 1.05 8.94
C ASN A 89 13.14 2.11 9.99
N LYS A 90 12.07 2.88 9.75
CA LYS A 90 11.56 3.85 10.72
C LYS A 90 11.06 3.20 12.02
N ILE A 91 10.28 2.12 11.90
CA ILE A 91 9.82 1.34 13.06
C ILE A 91 11.01 0.85 13.88
N LYS A 92 11.94 0.12 13.25
CA LYS A 92 13.10 -0.46 13.93
C LYS A 92 13.94 0.60 14.65
N HIS A 93 14.17 1.74 14.01
CA HIS A 93 14.93 2.83 14.62
C HIS A 93 14.23 3.39 15.87
N TYR A 94 12.91 3.57 15.81
CA TYR A 94 12.14 4.10 16.93
C TYR A 94 12.05 3.12 18.10
N GLU A 95 11.75 1.85 17.84
CA GLU A 95 11.73 0.80 18.87
C GLU A 95 13.11 0.63 19.53
N SER A 96 14.20 0.78 18.76
CA SER A 96 15.55 0.73 19.34
C SER A 96 15.81 1.91 20.27
N LEU A 97 15.23 3.09 20.02
CA LEU A 97 15.37 4.27 20.87
C LEU A 97 14.52 4.15 22.14
N GLU A 98 13.27 3.65 22.06
CA GLU A 98 12.45 3.38 23.25
C GLU A 98 13.16 2.42 24.22
N ASN A 99 13.75 1.33 23.69
CA ASN A 99 14.49 0.36 24.50
C ASN A 99 15.82 0.89 25.10
N ILE A 100 16.28 2.08 24.74
CA ILE A 100 17.47 2.73 25.32
C ILE A 100 17.09 3.68 26.47
N VAL A 101 15.82 4.12 26.52
CA VAL A 101 15.33 5.11 27.49
C VAL A 101 14.72 4.44 28.74
N ASP A 102 14.44 3.13 28.68
CA ASP A 102 14.10 2.26 29.81
C ASP A 102 15.35 1.63 30.46
#